data_AF-A0A7J5KY79-F1
#
_entry.id   AF-A0A7J5KY79-F1
#
_cell.length_a   1.000
_cell.length_b   1.000
_cell.length_c   1.000
_cell.angle_alpha   90.00
_cell.angle_beta   90.00
_cell.angle_gamma   90.00
#
_symmetry.space_group_name_H-M   'P 1'
#
loop_
_entity.id
_entity.type
_entity.pdbx_description
1 polymer ?
#
loop_
_entity_poly.entity_id
_entity_poly.type
_entity_poly.pdbx_seq_one_letter_code
_entity_poly.pdbx_strand_id
1 'polypeptide(L)'
;MDKETTTSVTIDRKTFARLDRLAKSNNVSKKDFLSCALEYFEKYGINPVEHESPAKEMQKLIKRCDQVIAFIRKQEQDFLRPACEAMGSTSMRVTMSMDSILTEKKFSQYQKDNDLFMRDLASLAGIREQALDRTEKAVGQSRDMLLKNQQAIYARLDAVTQRQE
;
A
#
# COMPACT_ATOMS: atom_id res chain seq x y z
N MET A 1 17.13 3.45 -77.84
CA MET A 1 15.71 3.12 -78.10
C MET A 1 15.60 1.62 -78.02
N ASP A 2 15.34 1.10 -76.82
CA ASP A 2 15.18 -0.34 -76.63
C ASP A 2 13.86 -0.76 -77.28
N LYS A 3 13.95 -1.64 -78.29
CA LYS A 3 12.78 -2.28 -78.87
C LYS A 3 12.14 -3.11 -77.77
N GLU A 4 10.94 -2.73 -77.32
CA GLU A 4 10.11 -3.58 -76.46
C GLU A 4 9.94 -4.94 -77.14
N THR A 5 10.69 -5.92 -76.68
CA THR A 5 10.64 -7.29 -77.17
C THR A 5 9.48 -7.96 -76.45
N THR A 6 8.34 -8.09 -77.14
CA THR A 6 7.18 -8.77 -76.59
C THR A 6 7.43 -10.28 -76.61
N THR A 7 7.23 -10.93 -75.47
CA THR A 7 7.37 -12.39 -75.32
C THR A 7 5.99 -13.02 -75.19
N SER A 8 5.78 -14.20 -75.79
CA SER A 8 4.50 -14.92 -75.73
C SER A 8 4.51 -15.96 -74.63
N VAL A 9 3.43 -16.03 -73.84
CA VAL A 9 3.21 -17.05 -72.80
C VAL A 9 1.96 -17.85 -73.14
N THR A 10 2.05 -19.17 -73.11
CA THR A 10 0.91 -20.05 -73.38
C THR A 10 0.08 -20.24 -72.12
N ILE A 11 -1.22 -19.90 -72.20
CA ILE A 11 -2.19 -20.09 -71.12
C ILE A 11 -3.47 -20.73 -71.67
N ASP A 12 -4.21 -21.44 -70.82
CA ASP A 12 -5.48 -22.03 -71.19
C ASP A 12 -6.58 -20.96 -71.33
N ARG A 13 -7.66 -21.31 -72.04
CA ARG A 13 -8.78 -20.37 -72.30
C ARG A 13 -9.45 -19.86 -71.03
N LYS A 14 -9.49 -20.64 -69.94
CA LYS A 14 -10.13 -20.19 -68.68
C LYS A 14 -9.27 -19.14 -67.98
N THR A 15 -7.96 -19.33 -67.96
CA THR A 15 -7.01 -18.35 -67.42
C THR A 15 -7.00 -17.07 -68.25
N PHE A 16 -7.09 -17.19 -69.58
CA PHE A 16 -7.24 -16.03 -70.46
C PHE A 16 -8.50 -15.20 -70.16
N ALA A 17 -9.65 -15.85 -69.96
CA ALA A 17 -10.90 -15.17 -69.61
C ALA A 17 -10.82 -14.46 -68.25
N ARG A 18 -10.14 -15.07 -67.26
CA ARG A 18 -9.87 -14.44 -65.95
C ARG A 18 -8.96 -13.23 -66.09
N LEU A 19 -7.88 -13.33 -66.86
CA LEU A 19 -6.96 -12.22 -67.13
C LEU A 19 -7.69 -11.06 -67.82
N ASP A 20 -8.50 -11.34 -68.85
CA ASP A 20 -9.25 -10.31 -69.56
C ASP A 20 -10.25 -9.60 -68.63
N ARG A 21 -10.94 -10.34 -67.75
CA ARG A 21 -11.84 -9.77 -66.75
C ARG A 21 -11.10 -8.89 -65.74
N LEU A 22 -9.94 -9.34 -65.23
CA LEU A 22 -9.15 -8.60 -64.24
C LEU A 22 -8.49 -7.35 -64.84
N ALA A 23 -7.99 -7.43 -66.08
CA ALA A 23 -7.45 -6.28 -66.78
C ALA A 23 -8.53 -5.21 -67.00
N LYS A 24 -9.73 -5.62 -67.45
CA LYS A 24 -10.89 -4.73 -67.61
C LYS A 24 -11.35 -4.11 -66.30
N SER A 25 -11.42 -4.88 -65.21
CA SER A 25 -11.85 -4.34 -63.91
C SER A 25 -10.87 -3.32 -63.31
N ASN A 26 -9.60 -3.40 -63.68
CA ASN A 26 -8.55 -2.48 -63.25
C ASN A 26 -8.26 -1.37 -64.29
N ASN A 27 -9.04 -1.27 -65.37
CA ASN A 27 -8.87 -0.27 -66.45
C ASN A 27 -7.47 -0.24 -67.07
N VAL A 28 -6.80 -1.40 -67.18
CA VAL A 28 -5.45 -1.51 -67.75
C VAL A 28 -5.42 -2.52 -68.90
N SER A 29 -4.43 -2.40 -69.79
CA SER A 29 -4.22 -3.41 -70.82
C SER A 29 -3.75 -4.73 -70.20
N LYS A 30 -3.89 -5.85 -70.92
CA LYS A 30 -3.42 -7.16 -70.44
C LYS A 30 -1.90 -7.19 -70.22
N LYS A 31 -1.16 -6.48 -71.09
CA LYS A 31 0.30 -6.33 -70.99
C LYS A 31 0.64 -5.59 -69.69
N ASP A 32 0.01 -4.45 -69.47
CA ASP A 32 0.29 -3.60 -68.30
C ASP A 32 -0.14 -4.29 -66.99
N PHE A 33 -1.27 -5.00 -67.01
CA PHE A 33 -1.71 -5.79 -65.86
C PHE A 33 -0.68 -6.84 -65.44
N LEU A 34 -0.09 -7.56 -66.41
CA LEU A 34 0.94 -8.56 -66.13
C LEU A 34 2.24 -7.92 -65.63
N SER A 35 2.69 -6.83 -66.25
CA SER A 35 3.86 -6.08 -65.79
C SER A 35 3.67 -5.57 -64.36
N CYS A 36 2.53 -4.93 -64.07
CA CYS A 36 2.22 -4.45 -62.73
C CYS A 36 2.08 -5.59 -61.70
N ALA A 37 1.55 -6.75 -62.10
CA ALA A 37 1.45 -7.90 -61.20
C ALA A 37 2.84 -8.45 -60.83
N LEU A 38 3.76 -8.53 -61.79
CA LEU A 38 5.14 -8.96 -61.53
C LEU A 38 5.86 -7.98 -60.61
N GLU A 39 5.78 -6.68 -60.91
CA GLU A 39 6.33 -5.62 -60.03
C GLU A 39 5.72 -5.67 -58.63
N TYR A 40 4.42 -5.97 -58.52
CA TYR A 40 3.75 -6.12 -57.23
C TYR A 40 4.32 -7.31 -56.43
N PHE A 41 4.49 -8.47 -57.05
CA PHE A 41 5.09 -9.62 -56.37
C PHE A 41 6.55 -9.37 -55.95
N GLU A 42 7.34 -8.71 -56.80
CA GLU A 42 8.73 -8.34 -56.48
C GLU A 42 8.81 -7.31 -55.36
N LYS A 43 8.02 -6.24 -55.44
CA LYS A 43 8.05 -5.14 -54.46
C LYS A 43 7.56 -5.56 -53.09
N TYR A 44 6.52 -6.40 -53.02
CA TYR A 44 5.94 -6.84 -51.76
C TYR A 44 6.49 -8.20 -51.29
N GLY A 45 7.37 -8.84 -52.07
CA GLY A 45 7.98 -10.12 -51.73
C GLY A 45 6.98 -11.28 -51.58
N ILE A 46 5.80 -11.16 -52.20
CA ILE A 46 4.73 -12.16 -52.08
C ILE A 46 4.95 -13.23 -53.13
N ASN A 47 5.29 -14.45 -52.71
CA ASN A 47 5.30 -15.61 -53.60
C ASN A 47 3.85 -16.08 -53.92
N PRO A 48 3.40 -15.99 -55.19
CA PRO A 48 2.03 -16.33 -55.58
C PRO A 48 1.70 -17.84 -55.52
N VAL A 49 2.70 -18.69 -55.26
CA VAL A 49 2.54 -20.15 -55.12
C VAL A 49 2.42 -20.54 -53.63
N GLU A 50 3.22 -19.92 -52.76
CA GLU A 50 3.37 -20.34 -51.36
C GLU A 50 2.58 -19.47 -50.37
N HIS A 51 2.40 -18.17 -50.63
CA HIS A 51 1.72 -17.31 -49.66
C HIS A 51 0.21 -17.53 -49.67
N GLU A 52 -0.33 -17.86 -48.50
CA GLU A 52 -1.76 -17.78 -48.25
C GLU A 52 -2.25 -16.33 -48.37
N SER A 53 -3.56 -16.16 -48.61
CA SER A 53 -4.13 -14.83 -48.80
C SER A 53 -3.82 -13.92 -47.59
N PRO A 54 -3.56 -12.61 -47.80
CA PRO A 54 -3.29 -11.67 -46.72
C PRO A 54 -4.33 -11.72 -45.59
N ALA A 55 -5.58 -12.03 -45.91
CA ALA A 55 -6.66 -12.21 -44.93
C ALA A 55 -6.44 -13.39 -43.98
N LYS A 56 -5.91 -14.53 -44.47
CA LYS A 56 -5.61 -15.70 -43.63
C LYS A 56 -4.44 -15.46 -42.69
N GLU A 57 -3.38 -14.81 -43.17
CA GLU A 57 -2.25 -14.44 -42.31
C GLU A 57 -2.66 -13.45 -41.22
N MET A 58 -3.52 -12.48 -41.56
CA MET A 58 -4.11 -11.59 -40.57
C MET A 58 -4.93 -12.35 -39.52
N GLN A 59 -5.73 -13.34 -39.93
CA GLN A 59 -6.46 -14.21 -38.98
C GLN A 59 -5.54 -15.01 -38.06
N LYS A 60 -4.41 -15.52 -38.56
CA LYS A 60 -3.41 -16.20 -37.71
C LYS A 60 -2.81 -15.24 -36.68
N LEU A 61 -2.57 -13.99 -37.05
CA LEU A 61 -2.06 -12.98 -36.14
C LEU A 61 -3.10 -12.63 -35.06
N ILE A 62 -4.36 -12.42 -35.45
CA ILE A 62 -5.47 -12.16 -34.51
C ILE A 62 -5.58 -13.29 -33.49
N LYS A 63 -5.58 -14.57 -33.93
CA LYS A 63 -5.62 -15.71 -33.02
C LYS A 63 -4.45 -15.73 -32.03
N ARG A 64 -3.25 -15.36 -32.48
CA ARG A 64 -2.07 -15.24 -31.60
C ARG A 64 -2.25 -14.12 -30.59
N CYS A 65 -2.79 -12.97 -30.99
CA CYS A 65 -3.11 -11.88 -30.06
C CYS A 65 -4.15 -12.31 -29.02
N ASP A 66 -5.20 -13.02 -29.42
CA ASP A 66 -6.22 -13.54 -28.50
C ASP A 66 -5.62 -14.50 -27.46
N GLN A 67 -4.67 -15.35 -27.88
CA GLN A 67 -3.93 -16.23 -26.97
C GLN A 67 -3.10 -15.45 -25.95
N VAL A 68 -2.42 -14.39 -26.38
CA VAL A 68 -1.65 -13.52 -25.47
C VAL A 68 -2.57 -12.81 -24.47
N ILE A 69 -3.71 -12.30 -24.93
CA ILE A 69 -4.71 -11.67 -24.05
C ILE A 69 -5.24 -12.69 -23.03
N ALA A 70 -5.58 -13.90 -23.47
CA ALA A 70 -6.03 -14.97 -22.59
C ALA A 70 -4.96 -15.34 -21.54
N PHE A 71 -3.69 -15.42 -21.95
CA PHE A 71 -2.58 -15.64 -21.05
C PHE A 71 -2.45 -14.52 -20.01
N ILE A 72 -2.48 -13.26 -20.42
CA ILE A 72 -2.42 -12.10 -19.51
C ILE A 72 -3.56 -12.15 -18.50
N ARG A 73 -4.80 -12.39 -18.94
CA ARG A 73 -5.96 -12.52 -18.05
C ARG A 73 -5.78 -13.65 -17.04
N LYS A 74 -5.19 -14.77 -17.47
CA LYS A 74 -4.91 -15.90 -16.58
C LYS A 74 -3.83 -15.56 -15.55
N GLN A 75 -2.77 -14.87 -15.96
CA GLN A 75 -1.73 -14.37 -15.04
C GLN A 75 -2.29 -13.34 -14.04
N GLU A 76 -3.17 -12.46 -14.50
CA GLU A 76 -3.87 -11.50 -13.63
C GLU A 76 -4.73 -12.21 -12.59
N GLN A 77 -5.50 -13.20 -13.02
CA GLN A 77 -6.41 -13.95 -12.15
C GLN A 77 -5.67 -14.81 -11.13
N ASP A 78 -4.63 -15.55 -11.57
CA ASP A 78 -3.99 -16.55 -10.73
C ASP A 78 -2.91 -15.97 -9.81
N PHE A 79 -2.28 -14.86 -10.21
CA PHE A 79 -1.14 -14.30 -9.47
C PHE A 79 -1.35 -12.85 -9.05
N LEU A 80 -1.57 -11.93 -9.99
CA LEU A 80 -1.58 -10.50 -9.66
C LEU A 80 -2.74 -10.11 -8.73
N ARG A 81 -3.97 -10.58 -9.01
CA ARG A 81 -5.13 -10.27 -8.15
C ARG A 81 -4.94 -10.81 -6.73
N PRO A 82 -4.64 -12.10 -6.50
CA PRO A 82 -4.36 -12.60 -5.15
C PRO A 82 -3.21 -11.87 -4.46
N ALA A 83 -2.13 -11.52 -5.19
CA ALA A 83 -1.02 -10.77 -4.63
C ALA A 83 -1.45 -9.38 -4.16
N CYS A 84 -2.20 -8.64 -4.98
CA CYS A 84 -2.75 -7.33 -4.62
C CYS A 84 -3.72 -7.41 -3.43
N GLU A 85 -4.58 -8.42 -3.38
CA GLU A 85 -5.50 -8.65 -2.26
C GLU A 85 -4.74 -8.97 -0.96
N ALA A 86 -3.74 -9.85 -1.03
CA ALA A 86 -2.89 -10.18 0.11
C ALA A 86 -2.09 -8.97 0.60
N MET A 87 -1.57 -8.15 -0.31
CA MET A 87 -0.90 -6.88 0.01
C MET A 87 -1.85 -5.90 0.67
N GLY A 88 -3.06 -5.70 0.13
CA GLY A 88 -4.07 -4.82 0.72
C GLY A 88 -4.48 -5.28 2.12
N SER A 89 -4.73 -6.58 2.29
CA SER A 89 -5.04 -7.19 3.60
C SER A 89 -3.88 -6.99 4.59
N THR A 90 -2.64 -7.18 4.15
CA THR A 90 -1.45 -7.00 4.99
C THR A 90 -1.26 -5.53 5.38
N SER A 91 -1.44 -4.60 4.45
CA SER A 91 -1.38 -3.16 4.72
C SER A 91 -2.43 -2.76 5.75
N MET A 92 -3.68 -3.24 5.62
CA MET A 92 -4.73 -3.01 6.61
C MET A 92 -4.32 -3.53 8.00
N ARG A 93 -3.83 -4.77 8.09
CA ARG A 93 -3.37 -5.35 9.37
C ARG A 93 -2.23 -4.55 9.98
N VAL A 94 -1.27 -4.11 9.18
CA VAL A 94 -0.15 -3.27 9.64
C VAL A 94 -0.66 -1.95 10.21
N THR A 95 -1.57 -1.27 9.50
CA THR A 95 -2.16 -0.01 9.99
C THR A 95 -2.89 -0.21 11.33
N MET A 96 -3.72 -1.25 11.44
CA MET A 96 -4.42 -1.54 12.70
C MET A 96 -3.45 -1.88 13.84
N SER A 97 -2.41 -2.67 13.57
CA SER A 97 -1.37 -2.97 14.55
C SER A 97 -0.59 -1.72 14.95
N MET A 98 -0.30 -0.81 14.01
CA MET A 98 0.41 0.46 14.26
C MET A 98 -0.37 1.35 15.24
N ASP A 99 -1.70 1.40 15.11
CA ASP A 99 -2.57 2.12 16.05
C ASP A 99 -2.60 1.46 17.44
N SER A 100 -2.41 0.14 17.51
CA SER A 100 -2.37 -0.60 18.78
C SER A 100 -1.05 -0.42 19.54
N ILE A 101 0.06 -0.20 18.82
CA ILE A 101 1.37 0.08 19.40
C ILE A 101 1.31 1.39 20.20
N LEU A 102 2.20 1.53 21.19
CA LEU A 102 2.34 2.76 21.98
C LEU A 102 2.75 3.93 21.06
N THR A 103 1.76 4.58 20.46
CA THR A 103 1.97 5.74 19.58
C THR A 103 2.48 6.91 20.41
N GLU A 104 3.26 7.80 19.80
CA GLU A 104 3.71 9.06 20.41
C GLU A 104 2.55 9.81 21.09
N LYS A 105 1.37 9.83 20.48
CA LYS A 105 0.16 10.43 21.05
C LYS A 105 -0.30 9.76 22.35
N LYS A 106 -0.32 8.42 22.39
CA LYS A 106 -0.68 7.65 23.59
C LYS A 106 0.36 7.83 24.69
N PHE A 107 1.64 7.83 24.34
CA PHE A 107 2.73 8.08 25.29
C PHE A 107 2.68 9.51 25.85
N SER A 108 2.43 10.50 25.00
CA SER A 108 2.26 11.90 25.41
C SER A 108 1.08 12.09 26.36
N GLN A 109 -0.02 11.38 26.11
CA GLN A 109 -1.16 11.38 27.02
C GLN A 109 -0.81 10.73 28.36
N TYR A 110 -0.19 9.55 28.34
CA TYR A 110 0.29 8.87 29.54
C TYR A 110 1.24 9.76 30.36
N GLN A 111 2.17 10.46 29.70
CA GLN A 111 3.09 11.37 30.37
C GLN A 111 2.36 12.52 31.06
N LYS A 112 1.36 13.12 30.39
CA LYS A 112 0.52 14.16 31.00
C LYS A 112 -0.25 13.63 32.22
N ASP A 113 -0.84 12.46 32.10
CA ASP A 113 -1.61 11.83 33.18
C ASP A 113 -0.69 11.48 34.36
N ASN A 114 0.53 11.02 34.08
CA ASN A 114 1.56 10.77 35.07
C ASN A 114 2.05 12.05 35.76
N ASP A 115 2.23 13.14 35.01
CA ASP A 115 2.62 14.45 35.59
C ASP A 115 1.52 15.01 36.50
N LEU A 116 0.25 14.87 36.11
CA LEU A 116 -0.91 15.20 36.94
C LEU A 116 -0.91 14.37 38.22
N PHE A 117 -0.77 13.06 38.10
CA PHE A 117 -0.70 12.15 39.24
C PHE A 117 0.43 12.51 40.22
N MET A 118 1.62 12.83 39.69
CA MET A 118 2.76 13.25 40.53
C MET A 118 2.51 14.58 41.26
N ARG A 119 1.81 15.53 40.62
CA ARG A 119 1.39 16.79 41.27
C ARG A 119 0.39 16.54 42.39
N ASP A 120 -0.59 15.67 42.16
CA ASP A 120 -1.59 15.34 43.17
C ASP A 120 -0.94 14.63 44.37
N LEU A 121 -0.01 13.71 44.12
CA LEU A 121 0.80 13.07 45.16
C LEU A 121 1.60 14.09 45.97
N ALA A 122 2.28 15.03 45.31
CA ALA A 122 3.06 16.07 45.99
C ALA A 122 2.18 16.98 46.85
N SER A 123 1.00 17.37 46.34
CA SER A 123 0.01 18.13 47.10
C SER A 123 -0.48 17.37 48.33
N LEU A 124 -0.84 16.10 48.17
CA LEU A 124 -1.31 15.25 49.27
C LEU A 124 -0.22 15.05 50.33
N ALA A 125 1.04 14.86 49.91
CA ALA A 125 2.18 14.76 50.79
C ALA A 125 2.36 16.04 51.60
N GLY A 126 2.29 17.21 50.97
CA GLY A 126 2.38 18.50 51.67
C GLY A 126 1.24 18.72 52.68
N ILE A 127 0.01 18.32 52.36
CA ILE A 127 -1.12 18.37 53.31
C ILE A 127 -0.85 17.46 54.52
N ARG A 128 -0.34 16.24 54.27
CA ARG A 128 -0.01 15.29 55.34
C ARG A 128 1.11 15.80 56.23
N GLU A 129 2.15 16.40 55.65
CA GLU A 129 3.26 17.01 56.38
C GLU A 129 2.76 18.12 57.32
N GLN A 130 1.92 19.03 56.82
CA GLN A 130 1.31 20.07 57.66
C GLN A 130 0.42 19.50 58.79
N ALA A 131 -0.30 18.41 58.52
CA ALA A 131 -1.12 17.76 59.55
C ALA A 131 -0.26 17.08 60.62
N LEU A 132 0.86 16.44 60.23
CA LEU A 132 1.83 15.87 61.15
C LEU A 132 2.47 16.95 62.03
N ASP A 133 2.93 18.06 61.44
CA ASP A 133 3.49 19.20 62.18
C ASP A 133 2.54 19.74 63.26
N ARG A 134 1.26 19.88 62.92
CA ARG A 134 0.23 20.33 63.88
C ARG A 134 0.05 19.33 65.02
N THR A 135 0.05 18.04 64.68
CA THR A 135 -0.09 16.96 65.65
C THR A 135 1.13 16.89 66.57
N GLU A 136 2.33 17.00 66.02
CA GLU A 136 3.58 17.00 66.78
C GLU A 136 3.65 18.18 67.75
N LYS A 137 3.27 19.39 67.32
CA LYS A 137 3.17 20.56 68.21
C LYS A 137 2.18 20.34 69.34
N ALA A 138 0.99 19.80 69.05
CA ALA A 138 -0.02 19.53 70.07
C ALA A 138 0.45 18.47 71.09
N VAL A 139 1.13 17.41 70.61
CA VAL A 139 1.73 16.38 71.47
C VAL A 139 2.86 16.96 72.32
N GLY A 140 3.73 17.78 71.75
CA GLY A 140 4.79 18.47 72.48
C GLY A 140 4.25 19.35 73.61
N GLN A 141 3.22 20.16 73.31
CA GLN A 141 2.53 20.97 74.32
C GLN A 141 1.91 20.12 75.43
N SER A 142 1.26 19.01 75.08
CA SER A 142 0.68 18.07 76.04
C SER A 142 1.74 17.45 76.95
N ARG A 143 2.87 17.02 76.37
CA ARG A 143 4.02 16.49 77.12
C ARG A 143 4.57 17.51 78.10
N ASP A 144 4.77 18.76 77.66
CA ASP A 144 5.30 19.81 78.52
C ASP A 144 4.33 20.15 79.66
N MET A 145 3.01 20.11 79.41
CA MET A 145 1.98 20.28 80.44
C MET A 145 1.99 19.13 81.45
N LEU A 146 2.16 17.88 80.99
CA LEU A 146 2.30 16.72 81.87
C LEU A 146 3.53 16.83 82.78
N LEU A 147 4.67 17.27 82.24
CA LEU A 147 5.89 17.50 83.03
C LEU A 147 5.68 18.57 84.11
N LYS A 148 5.04 19.70 83.77
CA LYS A 148 4.68 20.74 84.74
C LYS A 148 3.74 20.21 85.83
N ASN A 149 2.73 19.43 85.44
CA ASN A 149 1.81 18.82 86.39
C ASN A 149 2.53 17.83 87.32
N GLN A 150 3.44 17.01 86.80
CA GLN A 150 4.27 16.12 87.62
C GLN A 150 5.13 16.91 88.61
N GLN A 151 5.84 17.95 88.16
CA GLN A 151 6.64 18.81 89.05
C GLN A 151 5.77 19.44 90.15
N ALA A 152 4.58 19.93 89.81
CA ALA A 152 3.65 20.49 90.78
C ALA A 152 3.15 19.44 91.80
N ILE A 153 2.92 18.20 91.36
CA ILE A 153 2.55 17.08 92.25
C ILE A 153 3.71 16.76 93.20
N TYR A 154 4.94 16.61 92.71
CA TYR A 154 6.11 16.36 93.55
C TYR A 154 6.34 17.47 94.57
N ALA A 155 6.28 18.74 94.16
CA ALA A 155 6.42 19.87 95.08
C ALA A 155 5.35 19.88 96.18
N ARG A 156 4.11 19.47 95.85
CA ARG A 156 3.03 19.33 96.85
C ARG A 156 3.29 18.16 97.81
N LEU A 157 3.78 17.02 97.30
CA LEU A 157 4.17 15.87 98.12
C LEU A 157 5.30 16.21 99.11
N ASP A 158 6.34 16.92 98.64
CA ASP A 158 7.44 17.37 99.50
C ASP A 158 6.95 18.34 100.59
N ALA A 159 6.07 19.28 100.23
CA ALA A 159 5.49 20.24 101.19
C ALA A 159 4.59 19.57 102.24
N VAL A 160 3.93 18.45 101.91
CA VAL A 160 3.15 17.66 102.88
C VAL A 160 4.07 16.85 103.78
N THR A 161 5.12 16.24 103.23
CA THR A 161 6.13 15.46 103.98
C THR A 161 6.86 16.35 105.00
N GLN A 162 7.27 17.56 104.62
CA GLN A 162 7.92 18.54 105.53
C GLN A 162 7.00 19.09 106.63
N ARG A 163 5.67 18.92 106.53
CA ARG A 163 4.71 19.32 107.58
C ARG A 163 4.44 18.20 108.60
N GLN A 164 4.93 16.99 108.33
CA GLN A 164 4.73 15.81 109.17
C GLN A 164 5.99 15.41 109.97
N GLU A 165 7.12 16.09 109.73
CA GLU A 165 8.33 16.08 110.58
C GLU A 165 8.33 17.29 111.54
#